data_AF-A0A1X1SWI4-F1
#
_entry.id   AF-A0A1X1SWI4-F1
#
_cell.length_a   1.000
_cell.length_b   1.000
_cell.length_c   1.000
_cell.angle_alpha   90.00
_cell.angle_beta   90.00
_cell.angle_gamma   90.00
#
_symmetry.space_group_name_H-M   'P 1'
#
loop_
_entity.id
_entity.type
_entity.pdbx_description
1 polymer ?
#
loop_
_entity_poly.entity_id
_entity_poly.type
_entity_poly.pdbx_seq_one_letter_code
_entity_poly.pdbx_strand_id
1 'polypeptide(L)'
;MTTSNPPMRAHSVVAQQLTSSIAQRWVKAGDQSDCAEGLGIDGRIALVHDLCDLGMKSWALLAQCVVSGPGAWFGTCGCEGACAPLPSEPINVKEETYPRQIEAAGPFVRVGMPNVVVPASSIAFAPSLLPPGTTQFQVLLTNYNFLGANYTGKVKLSTQAVPNIAPVEMVVTVGL
;
A
#
# COMPACT_ATOMS: atom_id res chain seq x y z
N MET A 1 -13.32 19.90 -11.10
CA MET A 1 -12.41 20.02 -12.27
C MET A 1 -11.14 19.24 -11.95
N THR A 2 -11.03 18.01 -12.43
CA THR A 2 -9.84 17.17 -12.24
C THR A 2 -8.73 17.67 -13.14
N THR A 3 -7.68 18.24 -12.55
CA THR A 3 -6.46 18.60 -13.26
C THR A 3 -5.87 17.33 -13.88
N SER A 4 -5.75 17.32 -15.21
CA SER A 4 -5.11 16.23 -15.95
C SER A 4 -3.66 16.10 -15.48
N ASN A 5 -3.29 14.95 -14.91
CA ASN A 5 -1.96 14.71 -14.38
C ASN A 5 -0.96 14.52 -15.56
N PRO A 6 -0.10 15.52 -15.89
CA PRO A 6 0.76 15.46 -17.07
C PRO A 6 1.75 14.28 -17.13
N PRO A 7 2.33 13.77 -16.02
CA PRO A 7 3.27 12.63 -16.10
C PRO A 7 2.58 11.31 -16.47
N MET A 8 1.33 11.09 -16.05
CA MET A 8 0.55 9.90 -16.43
C MET A 8 0.30 9.85 -17.94
N ARG A 9 0.05 11.00 -18.58
CA ARG A 9 -0.13 11.07 -20.03
C ARG A 9 1.17 10.74 -20.78
N ALA A 10 2.32 11.17 -20.28
CA ALA A 10 3.61 10.82 -20.86
C ALA A 10 3.86 9.31 -20.83
N HIS A 11 3.57 8.65 -19.70
CA HIS A 11 3.74 7.20 -19.56
C HIS A 11 2.77 6.42 -20.45
N SER A 12 1.51 6.85 -20.55
CA SER A 12 0.54 6.18 -21.43
C SER A 12 0.91 6.30 -22.91
N VAL A 13 1.48 7.42 -23.33
CA VAL A 13 1.95 7.62 -24.72
C VAL A 13 3.12 6.70 -25.03
N VAL A 14 4.11 6.59 -24.12
CA VAL A 14 5.25 5.67 -24.30
C VAL A 14 4.78 4.21 -24.36
N ALA A 15 3.85 3.80 -23.48
CA ALA A 15 3.30 2.45 -23.49
C ALA A 15 2.52 2.13 -24.78
N GLN A 16 1.73 3.09 -25.28
CA GLN A 16 1.01 2.95 -26.55
C GLN A 16 1.97 2.87 -27.74
N GLN A 17 3.02 3.69 -27.77
CA GLN A 17 4.06 3.65 -28.81
C GLN A 17 4.84 2.33 -28.81
N LEU A 18 5.14 1.77 -27.63
CA LEU A 18 5.77 0.46 -27.52
C LEU A 18 4.84 -0.64 -28.04
N THR A 19 3.57 -0.61 -27.63
CA THR A 19 2.57 -1.61 -28.02
C THR A 19 2.34 -1.61 -29.54
N SER A 20 2.24 -0.42 -30.14
CA SER A 20 2.06 -0.29 -31.59
C SER A 20 3.30 -0.73 -32.38
N SER A 21 4.50 -0.42 -31.88
CA SER A 21 5.76 -0.85 -32.49
C SER A 21 5.94 -2.38 -32.45
N ILE A 22 5.54 -3.01 -31.34
CA ILE A 22 5.53 -4.47 -31.19
C ILE A 22 4.53 -5.07 -32.19
N ALA A 23 3.29 -4.58 -32.22
CA ALA A 23 2.26 -5.10 -33.12
C ALA A 23 2.67 -4.99 -34.60
N GLN A 24 3.23 -3.86 -35.02
CA GLN A 24 3.69 -3.67 -36.40
C GLN A 24 4.84 -4.62 -36.78
N ARG A 25 5.76 -4.89 -35.84
CA ARG A 25 6.86 -5.83 -36.08
C ARG A 25 6.37 -7.27 -36.20
N TRP A 26 5.39 -7.67 -35.39
CA TRP A 26 4.76 -9.00 -35.50
C TRP A 26 3.98 -9.18 -36.80
N VAL A 27 3.25 -8.16 -37.26
CA VAL A 27 2.54 -8.21 -38.55
C VAL A 27 3.56 -8.33 -39.69
N LYS A 28 4.59 -7.48 -39.71
CA LYS A 28 5.65 -7.54 -40.72
C LYS A 28 6.40 -8.88 -40.71
N ALA A 29 6.64 -9.44 -39.52
CA ALA A 29 7.23 -10.76 -39.34
C ALA A 29 6.38 -11.86 -39.98
N GLY A 30 5.05 -11.81 -39.76
CA GLY A 30 4.09 -12.72 -40.38
C GLY A 30 4.08 -12.59 -41.90
N ASP A 31 3.97 -11.36 -42.41
CA ASP A 31 3.94 -11.09 -43.86
C ASP A 31 5.20 -11.60 -44.58
N GLN A 32 6.37 -11.51 -43.93
CA GLN A 32 7.65 -11.99 -44.47
C GLN A 32 7.86 -13.50 -44.32
N SER A 33 7.17 -14.13 -43.36
CA SER A 33 7.16 -15.59 -43.21
C SER A 33 6.25 -16.26 -44.24
N ASP A 34 5.15 -15.62 -44.60
CA ASP A 34 4.09 -16.18 -45.44
C ASP A 34 4.29 -15.93 -46.95
N CYS A 35 5.30 -15.15 -47.37
CA CYS A 35 5.56 -14.92 -48.79
C CYS A 35 6.24 -16.14 -49.47
N ALA A 36 5.91 -16.38 -50.74
CA ALA A 36 6.39 -17.53 -51.51
C ALA A 36 7.91 -17.52 -51.76
N GLU A 37 8.52 -16.33 -51.74
CA GLU A 37 9.97 -16.09 -51.79
C GLU A 37 10.56 -15.97 -50.38
N GLY A 38 9.87 -16.55 -49.37
CA GLY A 38 10.04 -16.37 -47.93
C GLY A 38 11.46 -16.12 -47.43
N LEU A 39 11.58 -15.44 -46.29
CA LEU A 39 12.86 -15.25 -45.60
C LEU A 39 13.64 -16.57 -45.64
N GLY A 40 14.79 -16.55 -46.33
CA GLY A 40 15.75 -17.64 -46.27
C GLY A 40 16.12 -17.93 -44.82
N ILE A 41 16.83 -19.03 -44.57
CA ILE A 41 17.18 -19.46 -43.20
C ILE A 41 17.79 -18.29 -42.40
N ASP A 42 18.68 -17.51 -43.02
CA ASP A 42 19.32 -16.34 -42.38
C ASP A 42 18.33 -15.23 -42.04
N GLY A 43 17.32 -15.00 -42.88
CA GLY A 43 16.27 -14.01 -42.64
C GLY A 43 15.34 -14.39 -41.49
N ARG A 44 15.04 -15.69 -41.34
CA ARG A 44 14.24 -16.21 -40.21
C ARG A 44 15.00 -16.11 -38.89
N ILE A 45 16.31 -16.37 -38.92
CA ILE A 45 17.17 -16.24 -37.74
C ILE A 45 17.25 -14.77 -37.29
N ALA A 46 17.45 -13.83 -38.22
CA ALA A 46 17.45 -12.40 -37.92
C ALA A 46 16.12 -11.95 -37.31
N LEU A 47 15.00 -12.46 -37.84
CA LEU A 47 13.66 -12.14 -37.33
C LEU A 47 13.44 -12.62 -35.89
N VAL A 48 13.82 -13.86 -35.57
CA VAL A 48 13.72 -14.40 -34.20
C VAL A 48 14.59 -13.60 -33.24
N HIS A 49 15.80 -13.22 -33.66
CA HIS A 49 16.70 -12.41 -32.85
C HIS A 49 16.10 -11.03 -32.54
N ASP A 50 15.52 -10.35 -33.53
CA ASP A 50 14.87 -9.05 -33.35
C ASP A 50 13.66 -9.13 -32.41
N LEU A 51 12.89 -10.22 -32.47
CA LEU A 51 11.76 -10.45 -31.56
C LEU A 51 12.22 -10.72 -30.13
N CYS A 52 13.28 -11.51 -29.94
CA CYS A 52 13.87 -11.75 -28.63
C CYS A 52 14.46 -10.47 -28.03
N ASP A 53 15.21 -9.68 -28.81
CA ASP A 53 15.78 -8.40 -28.37
C ASP A 53 14.68 -7.41 -27.95
N LEU A 54 13.60 -7.33 -28.74
CA LEU A 54 12.44 -6.52 -28.40
C LEU A 54 11.77 -6.99 -27.10
N GLY A 55 11.58 -8.30 -26.93
CA GLY A 55 11.03 -8.88 -25.71
C GLY A 55 11.87 -8.55 -24.48
N MET A 56 13.19 -8.67 -24.57
CA MET A 56 14.12 -8.33 -23.48
C MET A 56 14.08 -6.84 -23.15
N LYS A 57 13.99 -5.96 -24.16
CA LYS A 57 13.83 -4.51 -23.96
C LYS A 57 12.51 -4.16 -23.29
N SER A 58 11.42 -4.85 -23.63
CA SER A 58 10.12 -4.67 -22.97
C SER A 58 10.17 -5.09 -21.49
N TRP A 59 10.80 -6.22 -21.18
CA TRP A 59 11.00 -6.66 -19.79
C TRP A 59 11.88 -5.70 -18.99
N ALA A 60 12.97 -5.20 -19.59
CA ALA A 60 13.84 -4.22 -18.95
C ALA A 60 13.10 -2.91 -18.66
N LEU A 61 12.28 -2.43 -19.61
CA LEU A 61 11.44 -1.25 -19.39
C LEU A 61 10.41 -1.49 -18.28
N LEU A 62 9.76 -2.65 -18.27
CA LEU A 62 8.81 -3.01 -17.21
C LEU A 62 9.50 -3.02 -15.85
N ALA A 63 10.67 -3.66 -15.74
CA ALA A 63 11.49 -3.66 -14.53
C ALA A 63 11.94 -2.25 -14.13
N GLN A 64 12.29 -1.40 -15.10
CA GLN A 64 12.62 -0.01 -14.82
C GLN A 64 11.41 0.77 -14.32
N CYS A 65 10.22 0.56 -14.87
CA CYS A 65 8.97 1.11 -14.34
C CYS A 65 8.66 0.58 -12.93
N VAL A 66 8.97 -0.69 -12.65
CA VAL A 66 8.84 -1.28 -11.31
C VAL A 66 9.76 -0.58 -10.30
N VAL A 67 11.02 -0.35 -10.67
CA VAL A 67 12.03 0.18 -9.76
C VAL A 67 11.97 1.71 -9.63
N SER A 68 11.61 2.42 -10.71
CA SER A 68 11.66 3.90 -10.77
C SER A 68 10.36 4.58 -10.34
N GLY A 69 9.27 3.82 -10.16
CA GLY A 69 7.96 4.36 -9.79
C GLY A 69 7.84 4.62 -8.29
N PRO A 70 7.56 5.85 -7.83
CA PRO A 70 7.20 6.08 -6.44
C PRO A 70 5.81 5.45 -6.19
N GLY A 71 5.75 4.32 -5.49
CA GLY A 71 4.50 3.77 -4.93
C GLY A 71 3.64 2.86 -5.83
N ALA A 72 4.05 2.52 -7.05
CA ALA A 72 3.22 1.66 -7.93
C ALA A 72 3.12 0.19 -7.50
N TRP A 73 4.06 -0.31 -6.69
CA TRP A 73 4.05 -1.67 -6.14
C TRP A 73 3.63 -1.73 -4.66
N PHE A 74 3.70 -0.60 -3.96
CA PHE A 74 3.20 -0.43 -2.61
C PHE A 74 2.00 0.51 -2.62
N GLY A 75 0.89 0.01 -3.17
CA GLY A 75 -0.46 0.46 -2.83
C GLY A 75 -0.70 1.97 -2.78
N THR A 76 -0.51 2.71 -3.88
CA THR A 76 -1.41 3.85 -4.10
C THR A 76 -2.71 3.33 -4.68
N CYS A 77 -3.48 2.64 -3.84
CA CYS A 77 -4.85 2.35 -4.18
C CYS A 77 -5.61 3.67 -4.21
N GLY A 78 -6.12 4.05 -5.37
CA GLY A 78 -7.01 5.21 -5.55
C GLY A 78 -8.40 5.02 -4.91
N CYS A 79 -8.51 4.18 -3.88
CA CYS A 79 -9.71 3.99 -3.10
C CYS A 79 -9.48 4.61 -1.72
N GLU A 80 -9.93 5.85 -1.58
CA GLU A 80 -10.28 6.44 -0.29
C GLU A 80 -11.24 5.45 0.43
N GLY A 81 -10.69 4.56 1.25
CA GLY A 81 -11.46 3.62 2.08
C GLY A 81 -11.21 2.11 1.88
N ALA A 82 -10.71 1.64 0.74
CA ALA A 82 -10.56 0.19 0.50
C ALA A 82 -9.11 -0.36 0.64
N CYS A 83 -8.14 0.51 0.91
CA CYS A 83 -6.76 0.12 1.22
C CYS A 83 -6.25 0.62 2.57
N ALA A 84 -7.13 1.17 3.41
CA ALA A 84 -6.78 1.34 4.81
C ALA A 84 -6.61 -0.06 5.42
N PRO A 85 -5.53 -0.29 6.18
CA PRO A 85 -5.37 -1.54 6.91
C PRO A 85 -6.56 -1.78 7.82
N LEU A 86 -6.93 -3.05 8.00
CA LEU A 86 -8.00 -3.40 8.91
C LEU A 86 -7.63 -2.92 10.32
N PRO A 87 -8.58 -2.33 11.07
CA PRO A 87 -8.35 -1.98 12.45
C PRO A 87 -8.04 -3.23 13.28
N SER A 88 -7.40 -3.04 14.43
CA SER A 88 -7.15 -4.13 15.36
C SER A 88 -8.46 -4.81 15.78
N GLU A 89 -8.34 -6.01 16.37
CA GLU A 89 -9.44 -6.61 17.10
C GLU A 89 -9.99 -5.64 18.17
N PRO A 90 -11.30 -5.65 18.45
CA PRO A 90 -11.89 -4.82 19.49
C PRO A 90 -11.28 -5.10 20.87
N ILE A 91 -10.80 -4.04 21.52
CA ILE A 91 -10.26 -4.08 22.88
C ILE A 91 -11.38 -3.74 23.85
N ASN A 92 -11.61 -4.63 24.81
CA ASN A 92 -12.61 -4.41 25.85
C ASN A 92 -12.08 -3.49 26.96
N VAL A 93 -12.91 -2.55 27.37
CA VAL A 93 -12.70 -1.67 28.52
C VAL A 93 -13.90 -1.72 29.45
N LYS A 94 -13.64 -1.43 30.73
CA LYS A 94 -14.71 -1.31 31.72
C LYS A 94 -15.70 -0.22 31.28
N GLU A 95 -16.98 -0.49 31.42
CA GLU A 95 -18.05 0.48 31.20
C GLU A 95 -17.96 1.63 32.22
N GLU A 96 -18.15 2.86 31.76
CA GLU A 96 -18.18 4.05 32.62
C GLU A 96 -19.29 5.01 32.15
N THR A 97 -19.79 5.85 33.06
CA THR A 97 -20.95 6.73 32.84
C THR A 97 -20.60 8.07 32.18
N TYR A 98 -19.33 8.30 31.87
CA TYR A 98 -18.80 9.55 31.31
C TYR A 98 -17.93 9.27 30.08
N PRO A 99 -17.79 10.24 29.16
CA PRO A 99 -16.96 10.07 27.98
C PRO A 99 -15.47 10.03 28.35
N ARG A 100 -14.69 9.23 27.62
CA ARG A 100 -13.25 9.02 27.83
C ARG A 100 -12.46 9.25 26.55
N GLN A 101 -11.49 10.14 26.59
CA GLN A 101 -10.51 10.34 25.51
C GLN A 101 -9.49 9.19 25.53
N ILE A 102 -9.23 8.59 24.37
CA ILE A 102 -8.21 7.56 24.22
C ILE A 102 -6.95 8.17 23.63
N GLU A 103 -5.81 7.90 24.28
CA GLU A 103 -4.50 8.33 23.82
C GLU A 103 -3.47 7.20 23.98
N ALA A 104 -2.45 7.17 23.13
CA ALA A 104 -1.31 6.29 23.35
C ALA A 104 -0.41 6.91 24.43
N ALA A 105 -0.14 6.17 25.51
CA ALA A 105 0.72 6.62 26.61
C ALA A 105 2.23 6.55 26.26
N GLY A 106 2.56 6.04 25.08
CA GLY A 106 3.93 5.86 24.60
C GLY A 106 3.97 5.08 23.28
N PRO A 107 5.17 4.76 22.77
CA PRO A 107 5.33 3.94 21.58
C PRO A 107 4.88 2.50 21.84
N PHE A 108 4.42 1.85 20.78
CA PHE A 108 4.08 0.42 20.81
C PHE A 108 5.30 -0.38 20.35
N VAL A 109 5.61 -1.46 21.05
CA VAL A 109 6.81 -2.28 20.83
C VAL A 109 6.42 -3.58 20.16
N ARG A 110 7.14 -3.99 19.12
CA ARG A 110 6.86 -5.23 18.40
C ARG A 110 7.12 -6.45 19.30
N VAL A 111 6.16 -7.38 19.33
CA VAL A 111 6.30 -8.65 20.05
C VAL A 111 7.44 -9.46 19.44
N GLY A 112 8.44 -9.83 20.25
CA GLY A 112 9.62 -10.57 19.82
C GLY A 112 10.75 -9.73 19.20
N MET A 113 10.55 -8.43 18.95
CA MET A 113 11.58 -7.52 18.42
C MET A 113 11.52 -6.15 19.12
N PRO A 114 12.15 -5.98 20.29
CA PRO A 114 12.02 -4.77 21.10
C PRO A 114 12.60 -3.50 20.44
N ASN A 115 13.48 -3.67 19.45
CA ASN A 115 14.09 -2.56 18.71
C ASN A 115 13.16 -1.95 17.65
N VAL A 116 12.04 -2.61 17.34
CA VAL A 116 11.05 -2.12 16.36
C VAL A 116 9.89 -1.50 17.13
N VAL A 117 9.79 -0.17 17.04
CA VAL A 117 8.78 0.61 17.76
C VAL A 117 7.90 1.41 16.81
N VAL A 118 6.61 1.43 17.09
CA VAL A 118 5.63 2.31 16.44
C VAL A 118 5.52 3.57 17.29
N PRO A 119 5.85 4.76 16.75
CA PRO A 119 5.71 5.99 17.51
C PRO A 119 4.23 6.29 17.76
N ALA A 120 3.91 6.93 18.88
CA ALA A 120 2.54 7.26 19.26
C ALA A 120 1.81 8.11 18.19
N SER A 121 2.53 8.94 17.43
CA SER A 121 1.98 9.73 16.32
C SER A 121 1.51 8.87 15.13
N SER A 122 1.98 7.63 15.03
CA SER A 122 1.56 6.67 14.01
C SER A 122 0.37 5.81 14.43
N ILE A 123 -0.22 6.08 15.61
CA ILE A 123 -1.30 5.31 16.21
C ILE A 123 -2.55 6.19 16.31
N ALA A 124 -3.68 5.67 15.84
CA ALA A 124 -5.00 6.26 15.98
C ALA A 124 -5.96 5.27 16.65
N PHE A 125 -7.13 5.75 17.06
CA PHE A 125 -8.15 4.96 17.73
C PHE A 125 -9.51 5.17 17.08
N ALA A 126 -10.31 4.09 17.00
CA ALA A 126 -11.69 4.14 16.55
C ALA A 126 -12.61 3.49 17.62
N PRO A 127 -13.52 4.25 18.24
CA PRO A 127 -13.60 5.72 18.19
C PRO A 127 -12.41 6.38 18.93
N SER A 128 -12.09 7.64 18.61
CA SER A 128 -11.04 8.40 19.34
C SER A 128 -11.50 8.89 20.71
N LEU A 129 -12.82 9.09 20.85
CA LEU A 129 -13.52 9.41 22.08
C LEU A 129 -14.50 8.28 22.37
N LEU A 130 -14.38 7.64 23.53
CA LEU A 130 -15.34 6.65 24.00
C LEU A 130 -16.56 7.33 24.62
N PRO A 131 -17.77 7.16 24.05
CA PRO A 131 -18.99 7.63 24.69
C PRO A 131 -19.29 6.91 26.01
N PRO A 132 -20.15 7.48 26.87
CA PRO A 132 -20.70 6.77 28.02
C PRO A 132 -21.31 5.42 27.64
N GLY A 133 -21.11 4.39 28.45
CA GLY A 133 -21.65 3.05 28.20
C GLY A 133 -20.92 2.24 27.12
N THR A 134 -19.99 2.82 26.38
CA THR A 134 -19.21 2.08 25.37
C THR A 134 -18.06 1.32 26.01
N THR A 135 -17.95 0.03 25.66
CA THR A 135 -16.99 -0.91 26.24
C THR A 135 -15.91 -1.36 25.28
N GLN A 136 -15.90 -0.87 24.04
CA GLN A 136 -14.97 -1.33 23.00
C GLN A 136 -14.35 -0.18 22.22
N PHE A 137 -13.10 -0.37 21.84
CA PHE A 137 -12.39 0.48 20.88
C PHE A 137 -11.39 -0.35 20.08
N GLN A 138 -10.92 0.20 18.97
CA GLN A 138 -9.91 -0.41 18.11
C GLN A 138 -8.72 0.53 17.93
N VAL A 139 -7.56 -0.06 17.69
CA VAL A 139 -6.32 0.64 17.36
C VAL A 139 -6.12 0.58 15.85
N LEU A 140 -5.71 1.70 15.27
CA LEU A 140 -5.43 1.85 13.85
C LEU A 140 -4.03 2.42 13.67
N LEU A 141 -3.40 2.08 12.55
CA LEU A 141 -2.15 2.70 12.12
C LEU A 141 -2.43 3.83 11.13
N THR A 142 -1.82 4.99 11.37
CA THR A 142 -1.77 6.07 10.37
C THR A 142 -0.56 5.93 9.45
N ASN A 143 0.46 5.19 9.87
CA ASN A 143 1.65 4.86 9.09
C ASN A 143 1.69 3.36 8.78
N TYR A 144 1.57 3.02 7.51
CA TYR A 144 1.42 1.65 7.03
C TYR A 144 2.73 0.86 6.97
N ASN A 145 3.87 1.48 7.27
CA ASN A 145 5.16 0.78 7.35
C ASN A 145 5.26 -0.22 8.52
N PHE A 146 4.31 -0.17 9.45
CA PHE A 146 4.27 -1.02 10.65
C PHE A 146 3.20 -2.12 10.58
N LEU A 147 2.67 -2.41 9.38
CA LEU A 147 1.65 -3.46 9.18
C LEU A 147 2.23 -4.88 9.21
N GLY A 148 1.36 -5.83 9.55
CA GLY A 148 1.63 -7.27 9.51
C GLY A 148 2.35 -7.79 10.75
N ALA A 149 2.21 -7.14 11.90
CA ALA A 149 2.88 -7.57 13.12
C ALA A 149 2.06 -7.31 14.38
N ASN A 150 2.40 -8.03 15.45
CA ASN A 150 1.80 -7.83 16.77
C ASN A 150 2.65 -6.84 17.56
N TYR A 151 1.97 -5.90 18.21
CA TYR A 151 2.60 -4.87 19.02
C TYR A 151 1.96 -4.79 20.41
N THR A 152 2.79 -4.53 21.42
CA THR A 152 2.35 -4.29 22.80
C THR A 152 2.65 -2.85 23.17
N GLY A 153 1.66 -2.16 23.73
CA GLY A 153 1.78 -0.76 24.11
C GLY A 153 0.88 -0.40 25.28
N LYS A 154 1.00 0.84 25.75
CA LYS A 154 0.14 1.39 26.79
C LYS A 154 -0.84 2.39 26.19
N VAL A 155 -2.11 2.24 26.55
CA VAL A 155 -3.19 3.15 26.21
C VAL A 155 -3.65 3.86 27.48
N LYS A 156 -3.85 5.16 27.38
CA LYS A 156 -4.34 6.03 28.44
C LYS A 156 -5.77 6.44 28.12
N LEU A 157 -6.67 6.18 29.07
CA LEU A 157 -8.06 6.63 29.05
C LEU A 157 -8.17 7.79 30.03
N SER A 158 -8.47 8.99 29.52
CA SER A 158 -8.64 10.19 30.35
C SER A 158 -10.04 10.78 30.17
N THR A 159 -10.51 11.58 31.10
CA THR A 159 -11.77 12.31 30.95
C THR A 159 -11.58 13.76 31.35
N GLN A 160 -12.24 14.67 30.64
CA GLN A 160 -12.37 16.07 31.03
C GLN A 160 -13.78 16.38 31.57
N ALA A 161 -14.72 15.44 31.44
CA ALA A 161 -16.11 15.65 31.82
C ALA A 161 -16.33 15.59 33.34
N VAL A 162 -15.48 14.84 34.05
CA VAL A 162 -15.57 14.69 35.52
C VAL A 162 -14.25 15.14 36.16
N PRO A 163 -14.26 16.18 36.99
CA PRO A 163 -13.06 16.63 37.69
C PRO A 163 -12.57 15.58 38.71
N ASN A 164 -11.25 15.53 38.95
CA ASN A 164 -10.58 14.64 39.90
C ASN A 164 -10.59 13.13 39.59
N ILE A 165 -10.93 12.71 38.37
CA ILE A 165 -10.71 11.33 37.94
C ILE A 165 -9.31 11.20 37.33
N ALA A 166 -8.48 10.35 37.93
CA ALA A 166 -7.15 10.06 37.41
C ALA A 166 -7.24 9.27 36.09
N PRO A 167 -6.37 9.54 35.11
CA PRO A 167 -6.30 8.74 33.88
C PRO A 167 -5.98 7.28 34.19
N VAL A 168 -6.63 6.37 33.47
CA VAL A 168 -6.40 4.93 33.58
C VAL A 168 -5.44 4.51 32.47
N GLU A 169 -4.33 3.87 32.84
CA GLU A 169 -3.42 3.24 31.89
C GLU A 169 -3.69 1.74 31.81
N MET A 170 -3.72 1.22 30.59
CA MET A 170 -3.84 -0.21 30.33
C MET A 170 -2.82 -0.67 29.31
N VAL A 171 -2.29 -1.88 29.50
CA VAL A 171 -1.41 -2.53 28.52
C VAL A 171 -2.28 -3.29 27.52
N VAL A 172 -2.06 -3.05 26.24
CA VAL A 172 -2.78 -3.71 25.14
C VAL A 172 -1.78 -4.41 24.23
N THR A 173 -2.18 -5.55 23.68
CA THR A 173 -1.46 -6.23 22.60
C THR A 173 -2.39 -6.33 21.42
N VAL A 174 -1.96 -5.83 20.27
CA VAL A 174 -2.77 -5.70 19.06
C VAL A 174 -2.03 -6.25 17.85
N GLY A 175 -2.76 -6.95 16.98
CA GLY A 175 -2.32 -7.22 15.62
C GLY A 175 -2.66 -6.01 14.75
N LEU A 176 -1.66 -5.47 14.06
CA LEU A 176 -1.76 -4.32 13.17
C LEU A 176 -1.21 -4.69 11.79
#